data_AF-A0A357B4T1-F1
#
_entry.id   AF-A0A357B4T1-F1
#
_cell.length_a   1.000
_cell.length_b   1.000
_cell.length_c   1.000
_cell.angle_alpha   90.00
_cell.angle_beta   90.00
_cell.angle_gamma   90.00
#
_symmetry.space_group_name_H-M   'P 1'
#
loop_
_entity.id
_entity.type
_entity.pdbx_description
1 polymer ?
#
loop_
_entity_poly.entity_id
_entity_poly.type
_entity_poly.pdbx_seq_one_letter_code
_entity_poly.pdbx_strand_id
1 'polypeptide(L)' 'MKQKELSVWLEAIVLLLAASCLVLALLIVPEQAARLAVANPGYKDLSLPCLIFVEITFIPVFVSLILAWRTFADIG' A
#
# COMPACT_ATOMS: atom_id res chain seq x y z
N MET A 1 11.85 -9.42 25.47
CA MET A 1 10.72 -10.10 24.80
C MET A 1 11.13 -11.52 24.45
N LYS A 2 10.24 -12.50 24.61
CA LYS A 2 10.49 -13.86 24.14
C LYS A 2 10.37 -13.89 22.60
N GLN A 3 11.14 -14.74 21.91
CA GLN A 3 11.17 -14.81 20.43
C GLN A 3 9.78 -14.93 19.80
N LYS A 4 8.90 -15.75 20.40
CA LYS A 4 7.50 -15.92 19.99
C LYS A 4 6.67 -14.63 20.08
N GLU A 5 6.91 -13.83 21.12
CA GLU A 5 6.21 -12.56 21.33
C GLU A 5 6.63 -11.53 20.28
N LEU A 6 7.91 -11.53 19.90
CA LEU A 6 8.43 -10.67 18.83
C LEU A 6 7.82 -11.01 17.46
N SER A 7 7.66 -12.30 17.12
CA SER A 7 7.01 -12.73 15.87
C SER A 7 5.61 -12.16 15.73
N VAL A 8 4.80 -12.31 16.79
CA VAL A 8 3.41 -11.83 16.82
C VAL A 8 3.32 -10.31 16.62
N TRP A 9 4.23 -9.55 17.25
CA TRP A 9 4.27 -8.10 17.05
C TRP A 9 4.67 -7.71 15.62
N LEU A 10 5.65 -8.40 15.03
CA LEU A 10 6.07 -8.13 13.65
C LEU A 10 4.97 -8.46 12.64
N GLU A 11 4.28 -9.58 12.81
CA GLU A 11 3.09 -9.93 12.03
C GLU A 11 2.01 -8.85 12.15
N ALA A 12 1.68 -8.41 13.37
CA ALA A 12 0.69 -7.35 13.59
C ALA A 12 1.07 -6.03 12.89
N ILE A 13 2.36 -5.67 12.90
CA ILE A 13 2.87 -4.49 12.18
C ILE A 13 2.70 -4.66 10.67
N VAL A 14 2.99 -5.84 10.11
CA VAL A 14 2.80 -6.11 8.68
C VAL A 14 1.33 -5.99 8.28
N LEU A 15 0.39 -6.47 9.10
CA LEU A 15 -1.04 -6.30 8.84
C LEU A 15 -1.46 -4.82 8.86
N LEU A 16 -0.96 -4.06 9.82
CA LEU A 16 -1.23 -2.62 9.91
C LEU A 16 -0.70 -1.87 8.68
N LEU A 17 0.52 -2.22 8.22
CA LEU A 17 1.10 -1.66 7.00
C LEU A 17 0.34 -2.07 5.73
N ALA A 18 -0.11 -3.33 5.65
CA ALA A 18 -0.93 -3.79 4.53
C ALA A 18 -2.27 -3.03 4.48
N ALA A 19 -2.93 -2.86 5.62
CA ALA A 19 -4.17 -2.11 5.71
C ALA A 19 -3.98 -0.64 5.34
N SER A 20 -2.90 0.01 5.80
CA SER A 20 -2.62 1.40 5.46
C SER A 20 -2.29 1.58 3.97
N CYS A 21 -1.51 0.68 3.38
CA CYS A 21 -1.26 0.68 1.93
C CYS A 21 -2.56 0.49 1.14
N LEU A 22 -3.46 -0.37 1.60
CA LEU A 22 -4.75 -0.61 0.94
C LEU A 22 -5.65 0.63 0.99
N VAL A 23 -5.68 1.34 2.11
CA VAL A 23 -6.38 2.63 2.25
C VAL A 23 -5.78 3.68 1.32
N LEU A 24 -4.45 3.75 1.21
CA LEU A 24 -3.79 4.69 0.31
C LEU A 24 -4.15 4.39 -1.16
N ALA A 25 -4.03 3.14 -1.58
CA ALA A 25 -4.30 2.71 -2.95
C ALA A 25 -5.78 2.88 -3.34
N LEU A 26 -6.72 2.48 -2.48
CA LEU A 26 -8.13 2.46 -2.87
C LEU A 26 -8.88 3.77 -2.64
N LEU A 27 -8.44 4.59 -1.68
CA LEU A 27 -9.18 5.77 -1.26
C LEU A 27 -8.41 7.05 -1.54
N ILE A 28 -7.23 7.20 -0.94
CA ILE A 28 -6.50 8.46 -0.94
C ILE A 28 -5.96 8.80 -2.34
N VAL A 29 -5.31 7.84 -3.01
CA VAL A 29 -4.70 8.07 -4.32
C VAL A 29 -5.75 8.41 -5.39
N PRO A 30 -6.87 7.67 -5.52
CA PRO A 30 -7.96 8.02 -6.44
C PRO A 30 -8.61 9.38 -6.13
N GLU A 31 -8.84 9.68 -4.85
CA GLU A 31 -9.41 10.97 -4.43
C GLU A 31 -8.50 12.14 -4.84
N GLN A 32 -7.19 12.01 -4.59
CA GLN A 32 -6.21 13.03 -4.95
C GLN A 32 -6.10 13.20 -6.47
N ALA A 33 -6.15 12.10 -7.23
CA ALA A 33 -6.17 12.14 -8.69
C ALA A 33 -7.40 12.89 -9.22
N ALA A 34 -8.58 12.64 -8.65
CA ALA A 34 -9.82 13.35 -9.01
C ALA A 34 -9.73 14.85 -8.69
N ARG A 35 -9.23 15.22 -7.50
CA ARG A 35 -9.02 16.62 -7.11
C ARG A 35 -8.05 17.34 -8.06
N LEU A 36 -6.95 16.70 -8.44
CA LEU A 36 -5.97 17.24 -9.39
C LEU A 36 -6.56 17.44 -10.79
N ALA A 37 -7.38 16.50 -11.27
CA ALA A 37 -8.03 16.60 -12.57
C ALA A 37 -9.04 17.75 -12.64
N VAL A 38 -9.74 18.04 -11.53
CA VAL A 38 -10.65 19.21 -11.42
C VAL A 38 -9.86 20.51 -11.35
N ALA A 39 -8.80 20.55 -10.55
CA ALA A 39 -7.97 21.75 -10.38
C ALA A 39 -7.19 22.13 -11.65
N ASN A 40 -6.85 21.14 -12.49
CA ASN A 40 -6.05 21.34 -13.70
C ASN A 40 -6.69 20.67 -14.93
N PRO A 41 -7.72 21.30 -15.54
CA PRO A 41 -8.47 20.70 -16.65
C PRO A 41 -7.61 20.35 -17.86
N GLY A 42 -6.51 21.09 -18.09
CA GLY A 42 -5.59 20.86 -19.22
C GLY A 42 -4.81 19.53 -19.15
N TYR A 43 -4.81 18.85 -17.99
CA TYR A 43 -4.14 17.56 -17.80
C TYR A 43 -5.12 16.43 -17.50
N LYS A 44 -6.42 16.64 -17.74
CA LYS A 44 -7.47 15.66 -17.41
C LYS A 44 -7.25 14.32 -18.12
N ASP A 45 -6.80 14.35 -19.37
CA ASP A 45 -6.56 13.13 -20.16
C ASP A 45 -5.35 12.33 -19.66
N LEU A 46 -4.43 12.98 -18.93
CA LEU A 46 -3.26 12.34 -18.33
C LEU A 46 -3.52 11.83 -16.90
N SER A 47 -4.64 12.23 -16.28
CA SER A 47 -4.95 11.86 -14.90
C SER A 47 -5.11 10.34 -14.71
N LEU A 48 -5.80 9.69 -15.65
CA LEU A 48 -6.05 8.24 -15.62
C LEU A 48 -4.77 7.40 -15.82
N PRO A 49 -3.93 7.63 -16.85
CA PRO A 49 -2.69 6.86 -16.99
C PRO A 49 -1.72 7.08 -15.81
N CYS A 50 -1.65 8.29 -15.25
CA CYS A 50 -0.87 8.54 -14.04
C CYS A 50 -1.42 7.78 -12.82
N LEU A 51 -2.74 7.75 -12.64
CA LEU A 51 -3.38 6.99 -11.58
C LEU A 51 -3.03 5.50 -11.72
N ILE A 52 -3.23 4.91 -12.90
CA ILE A 52 -2.91 3.50 -13.17
C ILE A 52 -1.42 3.21 -12.88
N PHE A 53 -0.53 4.11 -13.31
CA PHE A 53 0.90 3.95 -13.04
C PHE A 53 1.19 3.89 -11.53
N VAL A 54 0.61 4.80 -10.75
CA VAL A 54 0.76 4.80 -9.28
C VAL A 54 0.17 3.53 -8.67
N GLU A 55 -1.02 3.10 -9.08
CA GLU A 55 -1.65 1.86 -8.58
C GLU A 55 -0.77 0.63 -8.82
N ILE A 56 -0.14 0.52 -10.00
CA ILE A 56 0.77 -0.59 -10.32
C ILE A 56 1.99 -0.59 -9.37
N THR A 57 2.46 0.57 -8.91
CA THR A 57 3.58 0.63 -7.95
C THR A 57 3.24 0.09 -6.56
N PHE A 58 1.96 -0.03 -6.20
CA PHE A 58 1.57 -0.71 -4.95
C PHE A 58 1.75 -2.23 -5.02
N ILE A 59 1.77 -2.83 -6.22
CA ILE A 59 1.96 -4.28 -6.39
C ILE A 59 3.26 -4.77 -5.73
N PRO A 60 4.46 -4.24 -6.04
CA PRO A 60 5.69 -4.67 -5.39
C PRO A 60 5.68 -4.41 -3.86
N VAL A 61 4.95 -3.40 -3.38
CA VAL A 61 4.79 -3.13 -1.95
C VAL A 61 3.97 -4.24 -1.28
N PHE A 62 2.84 -4.65 -1.84
CA PHE A 62 2.08 -5.76 -1.29
C PHE A 62 2.85 -7.09 -1.37
N VAL A 63 3.59 -7.32 -2.44
CA VAL A 63 4.47 -8.50 -2.56
C VAL A 63 5.52 -8.52 -1.45
N SER A 64 6.18 -7.39 -1.15
CA SER A 64 7.18 -7.33 -0.08
C SER A 64 6.57 -7.56 1.30
N LEU A 65 5.36 -7.06 1.55
CA LEU A 65 4.62 -7.31 2.80
C LEU A 65 4.26 -8.79 2.98
N ILE A 66 3.87 -9.48 1.89
CA ILE A 66 3.61 -10.93 1.94
C ILE A 66 4.90 -11.71 2.26
N LEU A 67 6.03 -11.33 1.66
CA LEU A 67 7.31 -11.95 1.94
C LEU A 67 7.77 -11.70 3.39
N ALA A 68 7.58 -10.48 3.89
CA ALA A 68 7.87 -10.12 5.27
C ALA A 68 7.01 -10.94 6.25
N TRP A 69 5.70 -11.05 6.00
CA TRP A 69 4.79 -11.88 6.78
C TRP A 69 5.28 -13.33 6.88
N ARG A 70 5.62 -13.95 5.75
CA ARG A 70 6.13 -15.33 5.72
C ARG A 70 7.41 -15.48 6.53
N THR A 71 8.32 -14.53 6.39
CA THR A 71 9.60 -14.54 7.13
C THR A 71 9.38 -14.46 8.64
N PHE A 72 8.43 -13.63 9.09
CA PHE A 72 8.13 -13.51 10.52
C PHE A 72 7.39 -14.74 11.05
N ALA A 73 6.40 -15.24 10.32
CA ALA A 73 5.67 -16.45 10.69
C ALA A 73 6.59 -17.69 10.81
N ASP A 74 7.66 -17.77 10.02
CA ASP A 74 8.66 -18.85 10.10
C ASP A 74 9.60 -18.74 11.33
N ILE A 75 9.68 -17.58 11.99
CA ILE A 75 10.55 -17.33 13.16
C ILE A 75 9.85 -17.69 14.50
N GLY A 76 8.52 -17.63 14.55
CA GLY A 76 7.68 -17.79 15.75
C GLY A 76 7.29 -19.22 16.09
#